data_AF-A0A2N3XZM1-F1
#
_entry.id   AF-A0A2N3XZM1-F1
#
_cell.length_a   1.000
_cell.length_b   1.000
_cell.length_c   1.000
_cell.angle_alpha   90.00
_cell.angle_beta   90.00
_cell.angle_gamma   90.00
#
_symmetry.space_group_name_H-M   'P 1'
#
loop_
_entity.id
_entity.type
_entity.pdbx_description
1 polymer ?
#
loop_
_entity_poly.entity_id
_entity_poly.type
_entity_poly.pdbx_seq_one_letter_code
_entity_poly.pdbx_strand_id
1 'polypeptide(L)' 'MEAEIAALCRPRWVGEVLTITLTGHTPAGFRLAWHTDQKARKRLENRFFGKRILFPNRTEWTVAEVVAVYRS' A
#
# COMPACT_ATOMS: atom_id res chain seq x y z
N MET A 1 -17.96 6.39 5.25
CA MET A 1 -16.66 6.41 5.96
C MET A 1 -16.10 5.02 6.27
N GLU A 2 -16.64 4.21 7.19
CA GLU A 2 -16.08 2.85 7.43
C GLU A 2 -16.10 1.98 6.16
N ALA A 3 -17.17 2.06 5.37
CA ALA A 3 -17.26 1.38 4.08
C ALA A 3 -16.21 1.86 3.04
N GLU A 4 -15.79 3.12 3.10
CA GLU A 4 -14.75 3.67 2.21
C GLU A 4 -13.36 3.21 2.65
N ILE A 5 -13.10 3.15 3.96
CA ILE A 5 -11.86 2.58 4.52
C ILE A 5 -11.76 1.10 4.14
N ALA A 6 -12.86 0.35 4.27
CA ALA A 6 -12.91 -1.05 3.84
C ALA A 6 -12.67 -1.20 2.32
N ALA A 7 -13.18 -0.27 1.50
CA ALA A 7 -12.92 -0.26 0.06
C ALA A 7 -11.44 0.02 -0.27
N LEU A 8 -10.79 0.93 0.46
CA LEU A 8 -9.36 1.22 0.33
C LEU A 8 -8.50 0.01 0.74
N CYS A 9 -8.86 -0.65 1.83
CA CYS A 9 -8.18 -1.84 2.35
C CYS A 9 -8.57 -3.15 1.62
N ARG A 10 -9.42 -3.07 0.60
CA ARG A 10 -9.93 -4.25 -0.14
C ARG A 10 -8.84 -5.06 -0.85
N PRO A 11 -7.80 -4.45 -1.46
CA PRO A 11 -6.70 -5.23 -1.99
C PRO A 11 -5.96 -5.95 -0.85
N ARG A 12 -5.83 -7.27 -0.95
CA ARG A 12 -5.27 -8.12 0.13
C ARG A 12 -3.92 -7.61 0.67
N TRP A 13 -3.06 -7.09 -0.20
CA TRP A 13 -1.75 -6.58 0.19
C TRP A 13 -1.80 -5.27 0.97
N VAL A 14 -2.86 -4.46 0.82
CA VAL A 14 -3.07 -3.25 1.64
C VAL A 14 -3.37 -3.66 3.07
N GLY A 15 -4.29 -4.62 3.28
CA GLY A 15 -4.59 -5.13 4.62
C GLY A 15 -3.44 -5.89 5.31
N GLU A 16 -2.45 -6.38 4.54
CA GLU A 16 -1.24 -6.98 5.11
C GLU A 16 -0.26 -5.93 5.68
N VAL A 17 -0.34 -4.67 5.23
CA VAL A 17 0.67 -3.63 5.52
C VAL A 17 0.09 -2.44 6.29
N LEU A 18 -1.19 -2.13 6.09
CA LEU A 18 -1.84 -0.94 6.60
C LEU A 18 -3.00 -1.32 7.52
N THR A 19 -2.87 -0.95 8.78
CA THR A 19 -3.96 -1.03 9.77
C THR A 19 -4.57 0.35 9.93
N ILE A 20 -5.90 0.44 9.82
CA ILE A 20 -6.65 1.68 10.02
C ILE A 20 -7.68 1.45 11.12
N THR A 21 -7.72 2.36 12.08
CA THR A 21 -8.74 2.41 13.12
C THR A 21 -9.43 3.76 13.04
N LEU A 22 -10.73 3.75 12.74
CA LEU A 22 -11.59 4.93 12.85
C LEU A 22 -12.38 4.82 14.15
N THR A 23 -12.32 5.85 14.99
CA THR A 23 -13.13 5.94 16.20
C THR A 23 -14.03 7.17 16.15
N GLY A 24 -15.10 7.14 16.93
CA GLY A 24 -16.16 8.16 16.92
C GLY A 24 -17.31 7.80 15.98
N HIS A 25 -18.49 8.35 16.25
CA HIS A 25 -19.72 8.07 15.49
C HIS A 25 -20.36 9.34 14.90
N THR A 26 -19.73 10.49 15.10
CA THR A 26 -20.18 11.79 14.58
C THR A 26 -19.07 12.46 13.80
N PRO A 27 -19.37 13.29 12.77
CA PRO A 27 -18.36 13.95 11.96
C PRO A 27 -17.30 14.72 12.78
N ALA A 28 -17.71 15.45 13.81
CA ALA A 28 -16.79 16.19 14.68
C ALA A 28 -15.99 15.29 15.64
N GLY A 29 -16.53 14.11 15.97
CA GLY A 29 -15.92 13.14 16.87
C GLY A 29 -15.00 12.13 16.18
N PHE A 30 -14.95 12.11 14.84
CA PHE A 30 -14.11 11.16 14.13
C PHE A 30 -12.63 11.38 14.45
N ARG A 31 -11.95 10.27 14.73
CA ARG A 31 -10.50 10.21 14.88
C ARG A 31 -9.97 9.02 14.09
N LEU A 32 -9.05 9.30 13.18
CA LEU A 32 -8.40 8.30 12.35
C LEU A 32 -7.00 8.03 12.90
N ALA A 33 -6.72 6.78 13.23
CA ALA A 33 -5.38 6.30 13.51
C ALA A 33 -5.00 5.28 12.43
N TRP A 34 -3.76 5.34 11.95
CA TRP A 34 -3.25 4.37 11.01
C TRP A 34 -1.82 3.98 11.35
N HIS A 35 -1.48 2.74 11.01
CA HIS A 35 -0.14 2.21 11.18
C HIS A 35 0.28 1.42 9.96
N THR A 36 1.52 1.63 9.53
CA THR A 36 2.14 0.91 8.42
C THR A 36 3.19 -0.05 8.96
N ASP A 37 2.96 -1.36 8.86
CA ASP A 37 3.94 -2.38 9.23
C ASP A 37 5.05 -2.43 8.17
N GLN A 38 6.19 -1.81 8.49
CA GLN A 38 7.37 -1.77 7.63
C GLN A 38 7.97 -3.16 7.38
N LYS A 39 7.84 -4.11 8.32
CA LYS A 39 8.31 -5.49 8.13
C LYS A 39 7.40 -6.23 7.15
N ALA A 40 6.08 -6.05 7.27
CA ALA A 40 5.13 -6.60 6.30
C ALA A 40 5.35 -6.01 4.92
N ARG A 41 5.62 -4.71 4.82
CA ARG A 41 5.98 -4.05 3.57
C ARG A 41 7.21 -4.69 2.92
N LYS A 42 8.31 -4.87 3.67
CA LYS A 42 9.52 -5.54 3.15
C LYS A 42 9.27 -6.98 2.69
N ARG A 43 8.44 -7.73 3.43
CA ARG A 43 8.03 -9.10 3.00
C ARG A 43 7.21 -9.07 1.72
N LEU A 44 6.33 -8.09 1.58
CA LEU A 44 5.52 -7.88 0.39
C LEU A 44 6.40 -7.51 -0.82
N GLU A 45 7.37 -6.61 -0.62
CA GLU A 45 8.37 -6.23 -1.62
C GLU A 45 9.15 -7.47 -2.09
N ASN A 46 9.64 -8.31 -1.17
CA ASN A 46 10.33 -9.55 -1.57
C ASN A 46 9.42 -10.55 -2.31
N ARG A 47 8.12 -10.65 -1.94
CA ARG A 47 7.16 -11.55 -2.59
C ARG A 47 6.76 -11.10 -4.00
N PHE A 48 6.45 -9.82 -4.15
CA PHE A 48 5.95 -9.28 -5.42
C PHE A 48 7.10 -9.02 -6.40
N PHE A 49 8.27 -8.62 -5.92
CA PHE A 49 9.40 -8.26 -6.78
C PHE A 49 10.44 -9.39 -6.90
N GLY A 50 10.30 -10.47 -6.13
CA GLY A 50 11.14 -11.66 -6.30
C GLY A 50 10.84 -12.48 -7.55
N LYS A 51 9.65 -12.37 -8.17
CA LYS A 51 9.25 -13.20 -9.33
C LYS A 51 8.32 -12.55 -10.38
N ARG A 52 7.90 -11.27 -10.29
CA ARG A 52 6.90 -10.69 -11.24
C ARG A 52 7.36 -9.43 -11.99
N ILE A 53 6.85 -9.35 -13.22
CA ILE A 53 7.09 -8.34 -14.26
C ILE A 53 6.63 -6.96 -13.78
N LEU A 54 7.50 -5.96 -13.94
CA LEU A 54 7.24 -4.55 -13.67
C LEU A 54 6.29 -3.98 -14.72
N PHE A 55 5.16 -3.43 -14.29
CA PHE A 55 4.29 -2.57 -15.10
C PHE A 55 4.46 -1.13 -14.63
N PRO A 56 5.44 -0.39 -15.16
CA PRO A 56 5.53 1.02 -14.87
C PRO A 56 4.27 1.71 -15.43
N ASN A 57 3.62 2.56 -14.61
CA ASN A 57 2.57 3.49 -15.07
C ASN A 57 3.16 4.66 -15.90
N ARG A 58 4.45 4.56 -16.23
CA ARG A 58 5.29 5.47 -17.00
C ARG A 58 5.72 4.69 -18.24
N THR A 59 5.06 4.90 -19.37
CA THR A 59 5.40 4.22 -20.63
C THR A 59 6.67 4.77 -21.27
N GLU A 60 7.13 5.93 -20.81
CA GLU A 60 8.31 6.62 -21.31
C GLU A 60 9.64 6.14 -20.70
N TRP A 61 9.60 5.30 -19.67
CA TRP A 61 10.80 4.82 -19.01
C TRP A 61 11.40 3.60 -19.70
N THR A 62 12.71 3.62 -19.83
CA THR A 62 13.49 2.44 -20.19
C THR A 62 13.46 1.42 -19.05
N VAL A 63 13.65 0.14 -19.39
CA VAL A 63 13.76 -0.94 -18.38
C VAL A 63 14.85 -0.63 -17.35
N ALA A 64 15.95 0.01 -17.76
CA ALA A 64 17.04 0.40 -16.87
C ALA A 64 16.60 1.44 -15.83
N GLU A 65 15.81 2.44 -16.22
CA GLU A 65 15.27 3.46 -15.31
C GLU A 65 14.25 2.87 -14.34
N VAL A 66 13.36 2.00 -14.82
CA VAL A 66 12.41 1.27 -13.98
C VAL A 66 13.17 0.47 -12.91
N VAL A 67 14.24 -0.22 -13.32
CA VAL A 67 15.06 -1.03 -12.42
C VAL A 67 15.93 -0.18 -11.49
N ALA A 68 16.41 0.99 -11.91
CA ALA A 68 17.22 1.90 -11.10
C ALA A 68 16.40 2.55 -9.98
N VAL A 69 15.20 3.03 -10.31
CA VAL A 69 14.26 3.59 -9.32
C VAL A 69 13.86 2.55 -8.28
N TYR A 70 13.72 1.29 -8.68
CA TYR A 70 13.30 0.22 -7.77
C TYR A 70 14.44 -0.34 -6.89
N ARG A 71 15.71 -0.06 -7.21
CA ARG A 71 16.89 -0.51 -6.44
C ARG A 71 17.41 0.52 -5.42
N SER A 72 16.73 1.66 -5.26
CA SER A 72 17.01 2.69 -4.23
C SER A 72 16.10 2.53 -3.01
#